data_AF-A0A5C6JZ16-F1
#
_entry.id   AF-A0A5C6JZ16-F1
#
_cell.length_a   1.000
_cell.length_b   1.000
_cell.length_c   1.000
_cell.angle_alpha   90.00
_cell.angle_beta   90.00
_cell.angle_gamma   90.00
#
_symmetry.space_group_name_H-M   'P 1'
#
loop_
_entity.id
_entity.type
_entity.pdbx_description
1 polymer ?
#
loop_
_entity_poly.entity_id
_entity_poly.type
_entity_poly.pdbx_seq_one_letter_code
_entity_poly.pdbx_strand_id
1 'polypeptide(L)'
;MGSLTFPLLWLSMACVAGPLFGVAGAWSRRATRPWRRYVALGALGGLFGSEGLHYWLGLGYLPQAVVCGALACGLPLLLGRTWKERGLSLAVAIPASFVTYQILYGLLDAVSG
;
A
#
# COMPACT_ATOMS: atom_id res chain seq x y z
N MET A 1 -11.19 12.76 29.45
CA MET A 1 -10.97 11.30 29.43
C MET A 1 -10.73 10.92 27.99
N GLY A 2 -9.52 10.47 27.63
CA GLY A 2 -9.11 10.28 26.23
C GLY A 2 -10.01 9.28 25.51
N SER A 3 -10.46 9.63 24.32
CA SER A 3 -11.24 8.75 23.46
C SER A 3 -10.44 7.48 23.14
N LEU A 4 -11.01 6.30 23.44
CA LEU A 4 -10.42 5.00 23.09
C LEU A 4 -10.62 4.65 21.61
N THR A 5 -11.38 5.45 20.86
CA THR A 5 -11.71 5.17 19.45
C THR A 5 -10.44 5.04 18.61
N PHE A 6 -9.50 5.98 18.74
CA PHE A 6 -8.27 5.98 17.94
C PHE A 6 -7.33 4.81 18.29
N PRO A 7 -7.04 4.50 19.58
CA PRO A 7 -6.29 3.30 19.96
C PRO A 7 -6.93 1.99 19.47
N LEU A 8 -8.25 1.84 19.59
CA LEU A 8 -8.96 0.63 19.16
C LEU A 8 -8.94 0.48 17.64
N LEU A 9 -9.07 1.58 16.89
CA LEU A 9 -8.99 1.58 15.43
C LEU A 9 -7.58 1.17 14.97
N TRP A 10 -6.53 1.71 15.57
CA TRP A 10 -5.15 1.28 15.32
C TRP A 10 -4.89 -0.18 15.68
N LEU A 11 -5.39 -0.65 16.84
CA LEU A 11 -5.25 -2.04 17.25
C LEU A 11 -5.93 -2.97 16.24
N SER A 12 -7.14 -2.63 15.80
CA SER A 12 -7.87 -3.41 14.80
C SER A 12 -7.12 -3.45 13.45
N MET A 13 -6.58 -2.31 13.00
CA MET A 13 -5.76 -2.26 11.78
C MET A 13 -4.49 -3.09 11.92
N ALA A 14 -3.81 -3.05 13.06
CA ALA A 14 -2.61 -3.85 13.31
C ALA A 14 -2.92 -5.37 13.25
N CYS A 15 -4.04 -5.80 13.83
CA CYS A 15 -4.49 -7.19 13.78
C CYS A 15 -4.79 -7.66 12.35
N VAL A 16 -5.33 -6.78 11.50
CA VAL A 16 -5.65 -7.10 10.09
C VAL A 16 -4.42 -7.00 9.18
N ALA A 17 -3.51 -6.06 9.47
CA ALA A 17 -2.32 -5.81 8.70
C ALA A 17 -1.40 -7.04 8.64
N GLY A 18 -1.15 -7.71 9.77
CA GLY A 18 -0.29 -8.89 9.84
C GLY A 18 -0.68 -9.99 8.84
N PRO A 19 -1.92 -10.51 8.89
CA PRO A 19 -2.44 -11.46 7.92
C PRO A 19 -2.36 -10.97 6.47
N LEU A 20 -2.72 -9.71 6.20
CA LEU A 20 -2.68 -9.14 4.85
C LEU A 20 -1.25 -9.11 4.29
N PHE A 21 -0.29 -8.62 5.06
CA PHE A 21 1.12 -8.62 4.68
C PHE A 21 1.68 -10.04 4.55
N GLY A 22 1.25 -10.96 5.41
CA GLY A 22 1.59 -12.38 5.33
C GLY A 22 1.11 -13.03 4.03
N VAL A 23 -0.15 -12.79 3.64
CA VAL A 23 -0.74 -13.29 2.40
C VAL A 23 -0.06 -12.65 1.18
N ALA A 24 0.12 -11.33 1.16
CA ALA A 24 0.82 -10.63 0.09
C ALA A 24 2.25 -11.15 -0.09
N GLY A 25 2.99 -11.33 1.01
CA GLY A 25 4.34 -11.90 0.99
C GLY A 25 4.39 -13.38 0.61
N ALA A 26 3.36 -14.17 0.94
CA ALA A 26 3.24 -15.55 0.50
C ALA A 26 2.95 -15.62 -1.01
N TRP A 27 2.05 -14.77 -1.50
CA TRP A 27 1.67 -14.73 -2.91
C TRP A 27 2.82 -14.24 -3.78
N SER A 28 3.53 -13.18 -3.39
CA SER A 28 4.65 -12.64 -4.18
C SER A 28 5.75 -13.68 -4.43
N ARG A 29 6.04 -14.52 -3.44
CA ARG A 29 7.11 -15.54 -3.50
C ARG A 29 6.66 -16.89 -4.04
N ARG A 30 5.50 -17.40 -3.59
CA ARG A 30 5.12 -18.82 -3.74
C ARG A 30 3.87 -19.05 -4.59
N ALA A 31 3.19 -18.01 -5.09
CA ALA A 31 2.00 -18.26 -5.88
C ALA A 31 2.32 -18.93 -7.22
N THR A 32 1.60 -20.02 -7.50
CA THR A 32 1.64 -20.74 -8.78
C THR A 32 0.85 -20.00 -9.87
N ARG A 33 -0.19 -19.26 -9.48
CA ARG A 33 -1.00 -18.44 -10.40
C ARG A 33 -0.38 -17.05 -10.59
N PRO A 34 -0.12 -16.62 -11.84
CA PRO A 34 0.57 -15.35 -12.12
C PRO A 34 -0.18 -14.11 -11.60
N TRP A 35 -1.52 -14.08 -11.73
CA TRP A 35 -2.32 -12.94 -11.28
C TRP A 35 -2.18 -12.64 -9.78
N ARG A 36 -2.00 -13.68 -8.94
CA ARG A 36 -1.80 -13.50 -7.48
C ARG A 36 -0.52 -12.75 -7.18
N ARG A 37 0.50 -12.92 -8.02
CA ARG A 37 1.78 -12.21 -7.89
C ARG A 37 1.63 -10.76 -8.30
N TYR A 38 0.89 -10.48 -9.37
CA TYR A 38 0.62 -9.11 -9.83
C TYR A 38 -0.16 -8.32 -8.78
N VAL A 39 -1.21 -8.94 -8.23
CA VAL A 39 -2.03 -8.33 -7.18
C VAL A 39 -1.23 -8.12 -5.90
N ALA A 40 -0.42 -9.10 -5.49
CA ALA A 40 0.39 -8.96 -4.27
C ALA A 40 1.45 -7.86 -4.39
N LEU A 41 2.22 -7.85 -5.48
CA LEU A 41 3.24 -6.83 -5.72
C LEU A 41 2.62 -5.45 -5.97
N GLY A 42 1.52 -5.40 -6.71
CA GLY A 42 0.76 -4.19 -6.95
C GLY A 42 0.13 -3.62 -5.68
N ALA A 43 -0.40 -4.46 -4.79
CA ALA A 43 -0.94 -4.02 -3.50
C ALA A 43 0.16 -3.47 -2.57
N LEU A 44 1.33 -4.11 -2.53
CA LEU A 44 2.49 -3.60 -1.80
C LEU A 44 2.98 -2.27 -2.38
N GLY A 45 3.08 -2.16 -3.70
CA GLY A 45 3.41 -0.89 -4.36
C GLY A 45 2.36 0.19 -4.10
N GLY A 46 1.08 -0.19 -4.14
CA GLY A 46 -0.07 0.66 -3.86
C GLY A 46 -0.04 1.28 -2.47
N LEU A 47 0.31 0.49 -1.46
CA LEU A 47 0.46 0.97 -0.08
C LEU A 47 1.53 2.08 0.02
N PHE A 48 2.73 1.87 -0.53
CA PHE A 48 3.75 2.92 -0.51
C PHE A 48 3.37 4.11 -1.39
N GLY A 49 2.64 3.88 -2.48
CA GLY A 49 2.13 4.94 -3.32
C GLY A 49 1.10 5.81 -2.60
N SER A 50 0.20 5.23 -1.80
CA SER A 50 -0.75 6.00 -0.99
C SER A 50 -0.06 6.84 0.09
N GLU A 51 0.98 6.29 0.74
CA GLU A 51 1.80 7.06 1.67
C GLU A 51 2.54 8.21 0.97
N GLY A 52 3.07 7.96 -0.24
CA GLY A 52 3.71 8.99 -1.05
C GLY A 52 2.74 10.12 -1.43
N LEU A 53 1.51 9.77 -1.81
CA LEU A 53 0.44 10.75 -2.08
C LEU A 53 0.10 11.56 -0.83
N HIS A 54 0.02 10.93 0.34
CA HIS A 54 -0.25 11.64 1.58
C HIS A 54 0.88 12.59 1.97
N TYR A 55 2.14 12.16 1.87
CA TYR A 55 3.28 13.03 2.13
C TYR A 55 3.34 14.20 1.14
N TRP A 56 2.99 13.97 -0.12
CA TRP A 56 3.02 15.02 -1.13
C TRP A 56 1.85 16.00 -1.01
N LEU A 57 0.61 15.49 -0.97
CA LEU A 57 -0.61 16.28 -1.06
C LEU A 57 -1.10 16.79 0.30
N GLY A 58 -0.93 15.98 1.35
CA GLY A 58 -1.41 16.31 2.70
C GLY A 58 -0.37 17.07 3.52
N LEU A 59 0.89 16.61 3.51
CA LEU A 59 1.92 17.08 4.46
C LEU A 59 3.01 17.96 3.83
N GLY A 60 3.13 18.01 2.50
CA GLY A 60 4.19 18.76 1.80
C GLY A 60 5.61 18.22 2.02
N TYR A 61 5.75 16.97 2.48
CA TYR A 61 7.03 16.33 2.79
C TYR A 61 7.62 15.65 1.55
N LEU A 62 8.27 16.47 0.72
CA LEU A 62 8.81 16.05 -0.57
C LEU A 62 9.83 14.90 -0.49
N PRO A 63 10.82 14.90 0.43
CA PRO A 63 11.79 13.79 0.51
C PRO A 63 11.12 12.45 0.82
N GLN A 64 10.17 12.44 1.74
CA GLN A 64 9.41 11.26 2.15
C GLN A 64 8.51 10.77 1.00
N ALA A 65 7.84 11.69 0.30
CA ALA A 65 7.04 11.35 -0.88
C ALA A 65 7.89 10.67 -1.96
N VAL A 66 9.11 11.15 -2.21
CA VAL A 66 10.06 10.56 -3.17
C VAL A 66 10.47 9.16 -2.74
N VAL A 67 10.82 8.95 -1.48
CA VAL A 67 11.19 7.62 -0.96
C VAL A 67 10.02 6.64 -1.08
N CYS A 68 8.81 7.06 -0.69
CA CYS A 68 7.60 6.26 -0.84
C CYS A 68 7.30 5.94 -2.31
N GLY A 69 7.41 6.91 -3.21
CA GLY A 69 7.25 6.68 -4.66
C GLY A 69 8.31 5.72 -5.21
N ALA A 70 9.55 5.83 -4.77
CA ALA A 70 10.62 4.90 -5.14
C ALA A 70 10.33 3.47 -4.67
N LEU A 71 9.79 3.29 -3.46
CA LEU A 71 9.36 1.98 -2.95
C LEU A 71 8.13 1.44 -3.69
N ALA A 72 7.17 2.31 -4.00
CA ALA A 72 5.96 1.97 -4.75
C ALA A 72 6.27 1.37 -6.12
N CYS A 73 7.26 1.93 -6.82
CA CYS A 73 7.75 1.41 -8.09
C CYS A 73 8.77 0.28 -7.92
N GLY A 74 9.68 0.41 -6.96
CA GLY A 74 10.81 -0.48 -6.74
C GLY A 74 10.39 -1.89 -6.36
N LEU A 75 9.36 -2.05 -5.51
CA LEU A 75 8.89 -3.38 -5.09
C LEU A 75 8.38 -4.23 -6.27
N PRO A 76 7.44 -3.75 -7.11
CA PRO A 76 7.06 -4.41 -8.36
C PRO A 76 8.24 -4.72 -9.29
N LEU A 77 9.17 -3.77 -9.46
CA LEU A 77 10.29 -3.89 -10.39
C LEU A 77 11.33 -4.92 -9.94
N LEU A 78 11.66 -4.93 -8.65
CA LEU A 78 12.68 -5.80 -8.07
C LEU A 78 12.18 -7.23 -7.86
N LEU A 79 10.91 -7.39 -7.45
CA LEU A 79 10.34 -8.70 -7.10
C LEU A 79 9.59 -9.36 -8.26
N GLY A 80 9.28 -8.63 -9.33
CA GLY A 80 8.72 -9.18 -10.56
C GLY A 80 9.77 -10.00 -11.32
N ARG A 81 9.44 -11.24 -11.68
CA ARG A 81 10.39 -12.17 -12.34
C ARG A 81 10.49 -11.94 -13.84
N THR A 82 9.44 -11.43 -14.47
CA THR A 82 9.43 -11.12 -15.91
C THR A 82 8.97 -9.68 -16.13
N TRP A 83 9.34 -9.11 -17.28
CA TRP A 83 8.91 -7.76 -17.67
C TRP A 83 7.39 -7.60 -17.69
N LYS A 84 6.66 -8.64 -18.08
CA LYS A 84 5.19 -8.66 -18.02
C LYS A 84 4.69 -8.57 -16.58
N GLU A 85 5.29 -9.30 -15.63
CA GLU A 85 4.87 -9.23 -14.22
C GLU A 85 5.16 -7.85 -13.63
N ARG A 86 6.32 -7.27 -13.95
CA ARG A 86 6.72 -5.93 -13.50
C ARG A 86 5.72 -4.88 -13.97
N GLY A 87 5.43 -4.87 -15.28
CA GLY A 87 4.49 -3.92 -15.88
C GLY A 87 3.07 -4.06 -15.33
N LEU A 88 2.55 -5.30 -15.23
CA LEU A 88 1.21 -5.53 -14.68
C LEU A 88 1.12 -5.21 -13.19
N SER A 89 2.16 -5.50 -12.41
CA SER A 89 2.19 -5.16 -10.98
C SER A 89 2.22 -3.64 -10.78
N LEU A 90 2.97 -2.90 -11.59
CA LEU A 90 2.93 -1.42 -11.60
C LEU A 90 1.56 -0.90 -12.01
N ALA A 91 0.95 -1.49 -13.05
CA ALA A 91 -0.40 -1.13 -13.49
C ALA A 91 -1.45 -1.36 -12.39
N VAL A 92 -1.28 -2.36 -11.52
CA VAL A 92 -2.12 -2.57 -10.33
C VAL A 92 -1.77 -1.60 -9.21
N ALA A 93 -0.49 -1.25 -9.04
CA ALA A 93 -0.05 -0.33 -7.99
C ALA A 93 -0.64 1.07 -8.13
N ILE A 94 -0.81 1.58 -9.36
CA ILE A 94 -1.39 2.90 -9.63
C ILE A 94 -2.82 3.03 -9.04
N PRO A 95 -3.82 2.22 -9.46
CA PRO A 95 -5.16 2.31 -8.90
C PRO A 95 -5.18 1.93 -7.42
N ALA A 96 -4.36 0.97 -6.98
CA ALA A 96 -4.27 0.60 -5.57
C ALA A 96 -3.78 1.77 -4.70
N SER A 97 -2.83 2.58 -5.18
CA SER A 97 -2.33 3.78 -4.49
C SER A 97 -3.43 4.79 -4.29
N PHE A 98 -4.18 5.08 -5.35
CA PHE A 98 -5.25 6.07 -5.30
C PHE A 98 -6.41 5.60 -4.41
N VAL A 99 -6.87 4.36 -4.58
CA VAL A 99 -7.95 3.79 -3.78
C VAL A 99 -7.57 3.74 -2.29
N THR A 100 -6.36 3.29 -1.97
CA THR A 100 -5.90 3.21 -0.57
C THR A 100 -5.79 4.60 0.04
N TYR A 101 -5.27 5.59 -0.70
CA TYR A 101 -5.19 6.97 -0.24
C TYR A 101 -6.59 7.53 0.10
N GLN A 102 -7.55 7.40 -0.82
CA GLN A 102 -8.91 7.92 -0.62
C GLN A 102 -9.62 7.22 0.55
N ILE A 103 -9.51 5.89 0.66
CA ILE A 103 -10.16 5.15 1.74
C ILE A 103 -9.53 5.49 3.08
N LEU A 104 -8.20 5.45 3.18
CA LEU A 104 -7.51 5.59 4.45
C LEU A 104 -7.62 7.01 4.98
N TYR A 105 -7.21 7.99 4.18
CA TYR A 105 -7.15 9.39 4.61
C TYR A 105 -8.53 10.06 4.57
N GLY A 106 -9.38 9.70 3.61
CA GLY A 106 -10.78 10.15 3.63
C GLY A 106 -11.56 9.64 4.85
N LEU A 107 -11.33 8.38 5.27
CA LEU A 107 -11.90 7.87 6.51
C LEU A 107 -11.28 8.54 7.74
N LEU A 108 -9.95 8.73 7.74
CA LEU A 108 -9.27 9.38 8.86
C LEU A 108 -9.81 10.80 9.09
N ASP A 109 -9.97 11.58 8.02
CA ASP A 109 -10.51 12.94 8.09
C ASP A 109 -11.96 12.94 8.61
N ALA A 110 -12.79 11.99 8.18
CA ALA A 110 -14.16 11.86 8.64
C ALA A 110 -14.29 11.47 10.13
N VAL A 111 -13.29 10.77 10.69
CA VAL A 111 -13.26 10.34 12.10
C VAL A 111 -12.54 11.37 13.00
N SER A 112 -11.71 12.22 12.41
CA SER A 112 -10.89 13.21 13.15
C SER A 112 -11.51 14.60 13.24
N GLY A 113 -12.55 14.89 12.44
CA GLY A 113 -13.35 16.12 12.51
C GLY A 113 -14.47 16.04 13.56
#